data_AF-A0A976D2C8-F1
#
_entry.id   AF-A0A976D2C8-F1
#
_cell.length_a   1.000
_cell.length_b   1.000
_cell.length_c   1.000
_cell.angle_alpha   90.00
_cell.angle_beta   90.00
_cell.angle_gamma   90.00
#
_symmetry.space_group_name_H-M   'P 1'
#
loop_
_entity.id
_entity.type
_entity.pdbx_description
1 polymer ?
#
loop_
_entity_poly.entity_id
_entity_poly.type
_entity_poly.pdbx_seq_one_letter_code
_entity_poly.pdbx_strand_id
1 'polypeptide(L)'
;MGVAQMLAHVRKAMETSFPSDKPAKFSLIGFLLGPLIKRMVLNDKPYKQNLPTGKQVIVKDNRDFDQEMSKLLHTIDRFRSNGPAAAAAQAHPMFGKMSEAEWGFSQWKHLDHHLKQFGA
;
A
#
# COMPACT_ATOMS: atom_id res chain seq x y z
N MET A 1 11.53 -2.73 11.54
CA MET A 1 12.09 -2.06 10.34
C MET A 1 12.63 -0.72 10.81
N GLY A 2 13.78 -0.29 10.30
CA GLY A 2 14.24 1.10 10.45
C GLY A 2 13.48 2.05 9.50
N VAL A 3 13.73 3.36 9.62
CA VAL A 3 13.00 4.40 8.86
C VAL A 3 13.12 4.17 7.35
N ALA A 4 14.33 3.99 6.82
CA ALA A 4 14.54 3.77 5.38
C ALA A 4 13.82 2.50 4.85
N GLN A 5 13.77 1.44 5.66
CA GLN A 5 13.01 0.22 5.32
C GLN A 5 11.49 0.47 5.34
N MET A 6 11.01 1.30 6.27
CA MET A 6 9.61 1.71 6.30
C MET A 6 9.24 2.53 5.06
N LEU A 7 10.07 3.48 4.64
CA LEU A 7 9.85 4.26 3.41
C LEU A 7 9.75 3.34 2.18
N ALA A 8 10.67 2.38 2.08
CA ALA A 8 10.63 1.35 1.04
C ALA A 8 9.37 0.47 1.13
N HIS A 9 8.91 0.14 2.34
CA HIS A 9 7.71 -0.66 2.57
C HIS A 9 6.45 0.06 2.06
N VAL A 10 6.24 1.31 2.46
CA VAL A 10 5.07 2.09 2.03
C VAL A 10 5.13 2.40 0.53
N ARG A 11 6.31 2.67 -0.03
CA ARG A 11 6.50 2.82 -1.48
C ARG A 11 6.08 1.57 -2.23
N LYS A 12 6.57 0.39 -1.83
CA LYS A 12 6.21 -0.90 -2.45
C LYS A 12 4.71 -1.19 -2.37
N ALA A 13 4.06 -0.83 -1.27
CA ALA A 13 2.60 -0.94 -1.14
C ALA A 13 1.88 0.00 -2.12
N MET A 14 2.36 1.23 -2.27
CA MET A 14 1.80 2.19 -3.22
C MET A 14 1.97 1.72 -4.68
N GLU A 15 3.12 1.13 -5.01
CA GLU A 15 3.39 0.58 -6.35
C GLU A 15 2.41 -0.53 -6.77
N THR A 16 1.70 -1.16 -5.84
CA THR A 16 0.63 -2.13 -6.17
C THR A 16 -0.58 -1.50 -6.85
N SER A 17 -0.70 -0.16 -6.79
CA SER A 17 -1.72 0.58 -7.52
C SER A 17 -1.37 0.80 -8.99
N PHE A 18 -0.11 0.57 -9.40
CA PHE A 18 0.32 0.75 -10.78
C PHE A 18 0.12 -0.52 -11.60
N PRO A 19 -0.09 -0.39 -12.94
CA PRO A 19 -0.06 -1.51 -13.85
C PRO A 19 1.20 -2.37 -13.65
N SER A 20 0.98 -3.68 -13.55
CA SER A 20 2.05 -4.69 -13.47
C SER A 20 1.89 -5.67 -14.62
N ASP A 21 2.99 -5.98 -15.30
CA ASP A 21 3.04 -7.03 -16.33
C ASP A 21 2.71 -8.42 -15.76
N LYS A 22 2.79 -8.56 -14.43
CA LYS A 22 2.42 -9.77 -13.68
C LYS A 22 1.36 -9.39 -12.64
N PRO A 23 0.09 -9.23 -13.04
CA PRO A 23 -0.96 -8.93 -12.08
C PRO A 23 -1.02 -10.07 -11.05
N ALA A 24 -0.96 -9.72 -9.77
CA ALA A 24 -1.00 -10.73 -8.72
C ALA A 24 -2.37 -11.41 -8.73
N LYS A 25 -2.34 -12.75 -8.82
CA LYS A 25 -3.55 -13.56 -8.89
C LYS A 25 -4.36 -13.39 -7.61
N PHE A 26 -5.66 -13.18 -7.77
CA PHE A 26 -6.59 -13.12 -6.65
C PHE A 26 -6.52 -14.45 -5.88
N SER A 27 -6.14 -14.39 -4.60
CA SER A 27 -5.97 -15.60 -3.78
C SER A 27 -7.33 -16.09 -3.26
N LEU A 28 -7.46 -17.41 -2.99
CA LEU A 28 -8.67 -17.97 -2.36
C LEU A 28 -8.96 -17.31 -1.00
N ILE A 29 -7.90 -16.99 -0.24
CA ILE A 29 -8.00 -16.22 1.00
C ILE A 29 -8.52 -14.80 0.72
N GLY A 30 -8.03 -14.14 -0.33
CA GLY A 30 -8.54 -12.85 -0.78
C GLY A 30 -10.00 -12.89 -1.21
N PHE A 31 -10.46 -14.00 -1.82
CA PHE A 31 -11.87 -14.18 -2.16
C PHE A 31 -12.76 -14.29 -0.92
N LEU A 32 -12.36 -15.09 0.06
CA LEU A 32 -13.16 -15.34 1.26
C LEU A 32 -13.10 -14.17 2.27
N LEU A 33 -11.92 -13.62 2.52
CA LEU A 33 -11.68 -12.62 3.56
C LEU A 33 -11.51 -11.20 3.03
N GLY A 34 -11.27 -11.02 1.73
CA GLY A 34 -11.01 -9.72 1.12
C GLY A 34 -12.06 -8.65 1.45
N PRO A 35 -13.37 -8.92 1.32
CA PRO A 35 -14.40 -7.94 1.68
C PRO A 35 -14.36 -7.51 3.15
N LEU A 36 -14.09 -8.44 4.07
CA LEU A 36 -13.97 -8.15 5.50
C LEU A 36 -12.72 -7.30 5.78
N ILE A 37 -11.57 -7.68 5.22
CA ILE A 37 -10.32 -6.94 5.37
C ILE A 37 -10.44 -5.56 4.73
N LYS A 38 -11.07 -5.44 3.56
CA LYS A 38 -11.34 -4.18 2.88
C LYS A 38 -12.14 -3.22 3.77
N ARG A 39 -13.19 -3.71 4.44
CA ARG A 39 -13.95 -2.90 5.44
C ARG A 39 -13.12 -2.50 6.65
N MET A 40 -12.18 -3.35 7.08
CA MET A 40 -11.25 -3.01 8.16
C MET A 40 -10.24 -1.94 7.73
N VAL A 41 -9.79 -2.00 6.48
CA VAL A 41 -8.86 -1.06 5.88
C VAL A 41 -9.52 0.30 5.65
N LEU A 42 -10.71 0.32 5.03
CA LEU A 42 -11.38 1.54 4.55
C LEU A 42 -12.28 2.25 5.58
N ASN A 43 -12.23 1.87 6.86
CA ASN A 43 -12.93 2.62 7.92
C ASN A 43 -12.06 3.72 8.52
N ASP A 44 -12.59 4.50 9.47
CA ASP A 44 -11.86 5.61 10.11
C ASP A 44 -11.06 5.19 11.36
N LYS A 45 -11.10 3.91 11.75
CA LYS A 45 -10.36 3.43 12.91
C LYS A 45 -8.87 3.28 12.55
N PRO A 46 -7.94 3.67 13.44
CA PRO A 46 -6.52 3.40 13.25
C PRO A 46 -6.26 1.90 13.03
N TYR A 47 -5.27 1.58 12.20
CA TYR A 47 -4.81 0.20 12.08
C TYR A 47 -4.27 -0.28 13.43
N LYS A 48 -4.63 -1.51 13.79
CA LYS A 48 -4.02 -2.18 14.93
C LYS A 48 -2.52 -2.35 14.66
N GLN A 49 -1.73 -2.26 15.73
CA GLN A 49 -0.31 -2.56 15.65
C GLN A 49 -0.11 -4.06 15.35
N ASN A 50 1.01 -4.39 14.70
CA ASN A 50 1.45 -5.76 14.42
C ASN A 50 0.49 -6.60 13.54
N LEU A 51 -0.32 -5.95 12.70
CA LEU A 51 -1.09 -6.66 11.68
C LEU A 51 -0.16 -7.30 10.63
N PRO A 52 -0.51 -8.48 10.10
CA PRO A 52 0.25 -9.12 9.04
C PRO A 52 0.22 -8.26 7.77
N THR A 53 1.32 -8.28 7.01
CA THR A 53 1.45 -7.59 5.72
C THR A 53 1.75 -8.58 4.59
N GLY A 54 1.56 -8.14 3.34
CA GLY A 54 1.90 -8.95 2.18
C GLY A 54 3.40 -9.22 2.10
N LYS A 55 3.80 -10.46 1.79
CA LYS A 55 5.23 -10.86 1.71
C LYS A 55 6.03 -10.00 0.73
N GLN A 56 5.40 -9.50 -0.33
CA GLN A 56 6.01 -8.70 -1.39
C GLN A 56 6.45 -7.30 -0.94
N VAL A 57 5.81 -6.76 0.10
CA VAL A 57 6.12 -5.41 0.63
C VAL A 57 7.06 -5.46 1.82
N ILE A 58 7.47 -6.65 2.30
CA ILE A 58 8.44 -6.77 3.39
C ILE A 58 9.83 -6.35 2.89
N VAL A 59 10.50 -5.49 3.66
CA VAL A 59 11.86 -5.02 3.39
C VAL A 59 12.76 -5.45 4.55
N LYS A 60 13.68 -6.37 4.28
CA LYS A 60 14.59 -6.95 5.30
C LYS A 60 16.03 -6.47 5.14
N ASP A 61 16.41 -6.08 3.93
CA ASP A 61 17.74 -5.59 3.62
C ASP A 61 17.94 -4.14 4.08
N ASN A 62 19.19 -3.74 4.24
CA ASN A 62 19.54 -2.37 4.62
C ASN A 62 19.20 -1.40 3.47
N ARG A 63 18.74 -0.21 3.83
CA ARG A 63 18.31 0.81 2.88
C ARG A 63 18.92 2.16 3.26
N ASP A 64 19.26 2.93 2.23
CA ASP A 64 19.68 4.32 2.38
C ASP A 64 18.45 5.23 2.51
N PHE A 65 18.49 6.16 3.45
CA PHE A 65 17.33 6.99 3.77
C PHE A 65 17.01 7.97 2.64
N ASP A 66 18.00 8.72 2.16
CA ASP A 66 17.80 9.77 1.16
C ASP A 66 17.30 9.18 -0.16
N GLN A 67 17.85 8.02 -0.55
CA GLN A 67 17.37 7.30 -1.72
C GLN A 67 15.93 6.81 -1.59
N GLU A 68 15.55 6.20 -0.47
CA GLU A 68 14.17 5.69 -0.31
C GLU A 68 13.17 6.84 -0.10
N MET A 69 13.58 7.96 0.50
CA MET A 69 12.76 9.18 0.56
C MET A 69 12.51 9.73 -0.85
N SER A 70 13.55 9.92 -1.66
CA SER A 70 13.42 10.39 -3.04
C SER A 70 12.52 9.48 -3.87
N LYS A 71 12.69 8.16 -3.77
CA LYS A 71 11.83 7.18 -4.46
C LYS A 71 10.38 7.25 -3.97
N LEU A 72 10.14 7.39 -2.66
CA LEU A 72 8.78 7.49 -2.13
C LEU A 72 8.08 8.74 -2.66
N LEU A 73 8.73 9.90 -2.62
CA LEU A 73 8.18 11.15 -3.14
C LEU A 73 7.84 11.03 -4.63
N HIS A 74 8.75 10.47 -5.44
CA HIS A 74 8.48 10.21 -6.85
C HIS A 74 7.27 9.29 -7.07
N THR A 75 7.16 8.23 -6.27
CA THR A 75 6.01 7.31 -6.32
C THR A 75 4.70 7.99 -5.91
N ILE A 76 4.73 8.88 -4.91
CA ILE A 76 3.58 9.69 -4.50
C ILE A 76 3.14 10.61 -5.65
N ASP A 77 4.08 11.31 -6.29
CA ASP A 77 3.76 12.22 -7.41
C ASP A 77 3.17 11.46 -8.61
N ARG A 78 3.73 10.28 -8.91
CA ARG A 78 3.20 9.37 -9.93
C ARG A 78 1.79 8.91 -9.59
N PHE A 79 1.55 8.51 -8.33
CA PHE A 79 0.23 8.11 -7.87
C PHE A 79 -0.77 9.26 -7.96
N ARG A 80 -0.40 10.47 -7.51
CA ARG A 80 -1.25 11.66 -7.57
C ARG A 80 -1.69 12.00 -9.00
N SER A 81 -0.80 11.86 -9.99
CA SER A 81 -1.04 12.37 -11.34
C SER A 81 -2.10 11.58 -12.12
N ASN A 82 -2.10 10.24 -12.02
CA ASN A 82 -3.08 9.36 -12.70
C ASN A 82 -3.24 7.98 -12.01
N GLY A 83 -2.67 7.80 -10.82
CA GLY A 83 -2.63 6.52 -10.11
C GLY A 83 -4.01 5.97 -9.78
N PRO A 84 -4.90 6.69 -9.06
CA PRO A 84 -6.21 6.18 -8.69
C PRO A 84 -7.04 5.66 -9.86
N ALA A 85 -7.12 6.41 -10.96
CA ALA A 85 -7.85 5.99 -12.16
C ALA A 85 -7.24 4.72 -12.80
N ALA A 86 -5.92 4.67 -12.95
CA ALA A 86 -5.21 3.49 -13.47
C ALA A 86 -5.31 2.27 -12.52
N ALA A 87 -5.39 2.52 -11.21
CA ALA A 87 -5.54 1.49 -10.19
C ALA A 87 -6.97 0.95 -10.15
N ALA A 88 -7.98 1.80 -10.31
CA ALA A 88 -9.39 1.40 -10.38
C ALA A 88 -9.71 0.56 -11.63
N ALA A 89 -8.93 0.74 -12.70
CA ALA A 89 -8.98 -0.12 -13.90
C ALA A 89 -8.47 -1.56 -13.64
N GLN A 90 -7.86 -1.81 -12.48
CA GLN A 90 -7.30 -3.10 -12.10
C GLN A 90 -7.92 -3.63 -10.80
N ALA A 91 -7.90 -4.95 -10.61
CA ALA A 91 -8.32 -5.55 -9.35
C ALA A 91 -7.14 -5.60 -8.37
N HIS A 92 -7.34 -5.11 -7.15
CA HIS A 92 -6.37 -5.29 -6.08
C HIS A 92 -6.29 -6.79 -5.72
N PRO A 93 -5.09 -7.38 -5.57
CA PRO A 93 -4.92 -8.83 -5.38
C PRO A 93 -5.60 -9.42 -4.13
N MET A 94 -5.86 -8.57 -3.12
CA MET A 94 -6.53 -8.95 -1.88
C MET A 94 -7.95 -8.38 -1.74
N PHE A 95 -8.22 -7.21 -2.32
CA PHE A 95 -9.47 -6.46 -2.09
C PHE A 95 -10.41 -6.49 -3.29
N GLY A 96 -9.98 -7.06 -4.42
CA GLY A 96 -10.74 -7.07 -5.66
C GLY A 96 -10.88 -5.67 -6.24
N LYS A 97 -12.01 -5.38 -6.87
CA LYS A 97 -12.27 -4.05 -7.44
C LYS A 97 -12.35 -3.00 -6.33
N MET A 98 -11.70 -1.87 -6.59
CA MET A 98 -11.72 -0.70 -5.72
C MET A 98 -11.98 0.55 -6.57
N SER A 99 -12.76 1.49 -6.05
CA SER A 99 -12.91 2.81 -6.66
C SER A 99 -11.63 3.64 -6.49
N GLU A 100 -11.51 4.73 -7.25
CA GLU A 100 -10.40 5.68 -7.11
C GLU A 100 -10.29 6.22 -5.68
N ALA A 101 -11.43 6.57 -5.07
CA ALA A 101 -11.49 7.06 -3.70
C ALA A 101 -11.05 6.00 -2.68
N GLU A 102 -11.45 4.74 -2.87
CA GLU A 102 -11.01 3.65 -2.00
C GLU A 102 -9.50 3.40 -2.11
N TRP A 103 -8.95 3.47 -3.33
CA TRP A 103 -7.51 3.40 -3.54
C TRP A 103 -6.79 4.56 -2.84
N GLY A 104 -7.20 5.81 -3.10
CA GLY A 104 -6.62 6.99 -2.49
C GLY A 104 -6.65 6.93 -0.96
N PHE A 105 -7.80 6.59 -0.38
CA PHE A 105 -7.97 6.46 1.07
C PHE A 105 -7.05 5.36 1.64
N SER A 106 -6.99 4.19 1.00
CA SER A 106 -6.16 3.08 1.47
C SER A 106 -4.66 3.44 1.50
N GLN A 107 -4.16 4.14 0.48
CA GLN A 107 -2.75 4.53 0.39
C GLN A 107 -2.41 5.64 1.39
N TRP A 108 -3.29 6.65 1.51
CA TRP A 108 -3.14 7.69 2.53
C TRP A 108 -3.11 7.09 3.93
N LYS A 109 -4.09 6.25 4.27
CA LYS A 109 -4.21 5.66 5.61
C LYS A 109 -3.03 4.74 5.95
N HIS A 110 -2.53 3.98 4.97
CA HIS A 110 -1.35 3.14 5.14
C HIS A 110 -0.08 3.96 5.39
N LEU A 111 0.12 5.03 4.61
CA LEU A 111 1.24 5.94 4.80
C LEU A 111 1.18 6.64 6.16
N ASP A 112 0.03 7.23 6.51
CA ASP A 112 -0.22 7.89 7.80
C ASP A 112 0.03 6.94 8.99
N HIS A 113 -0.47 5.71 8.91
CA HIS A 113 -0.23 4.70 9.95
C HIS A 113 1.26 4.48 10.22
N HIS A 114 2.05 4.34 9.16
CA HIS A 114 3.48 4.09 9.30
C HIS A 114 4.26 5.35 9.70
N LEU A 115 3.88 6.54 9.25
CA LEU A 115 4.49 7.78 9.72
C LEU A 115 4.29 7.95 11.24
N LYS A 116 3.06 7.70 11.73
CA LYS A 116 2.75 7.76 13.17
C LYS A 116 3.50 6.72 14.00
N GLN A 117 3.75 5.53 13.46
CA GLN A 117 4.59 4.52 14.14
C GLN A 117 6.03 5.00 14.39
N PHE A 118 6.50 5.97 13.60
CA PHE A 118 7.83 6.56 13.72
C PHE A 118 7.81 7.96 14.34
N GLY A 119 6.67 8.39 14.90
CA GLY A 119 6.56 9.64 15.67
C GLY A 119 6.51 10.93 14.85
N ALA A 120 6.12 10.85 13.57
CA ALA A 120 5.79 12.02 12.76
C ALA A 120 4.42 12.62 13.11
#